data_AF-D6PE81-F1
#
_entry.id   AF-D6PE81-F1
#
_cell.length_a   1.000
_cell.length_b   1.000
_cell.length_c   1.000
_cell.angle_alpha   90.00
_cell.angle_beta   90.00
_cell.angle_gamma   90.00
#
_symmetry.space_group_name_H-M   'P 1'
#
loop_
_entity.id
_entity.type
_entity.pdbx_description
1 polymer ?
#
loop_
_entity_poly.entity_id
_entity_poly.type
_entity_poly.pdbx_seq_one_letter_code
_entity_poly.pdbx_strand_id
1 'polypeptide(L)'
;MESQWLANNQYLTGDSPTVADMAAYVELGQLKKEFTNTFDYSEFSNVSRWLDDMTKLDGHDDSHLVLKELGDISQGAPEMERIMGANMKGIEIVNKKIAEM
;
A
#
# COMPACT_ATOMS: atom_id res chain seq x y z
N MET A 1 0.62 -12.55 -25.95
CA MET A 1 0.43 -11.81 -24.69
C MET A 1 1.46 -12.36 -23.72
N GLU A 2 2.20 -11.51 -23.04
CA GLU A 2 3.29 -11.91 -22.14
C GLU A 2 2.74 -12.68 -20.93
N SER A 3 3.37 -13.79 -20.55
CA SER A 3 2.84 -14.73 -19.55
C SER A 3 3.60 -14.74 -18.23
N GLN A 4 4.66 -13.94 -18.05
CA GLN A 4 5.59 -14.04 -16.91
C GLN A 4 5.28 -13.08 -15.74
N TRP A 5 4.01 -12.73 -15.53
CA TRP A 5 3.59 -11.84 -14.45
C TRP A 5 3.24 -12.63 -13.17
N LEU A 6 2.34 -12.11 -12.34
CA LEU A 6 1.92 -12.72 -11.06
C LEU A 6 1.31 -14.12 -11.18
N ALA A 7 0.96 -14.56 -12.40
CA ALA A 7 0.52 -15.93 -12.67
C ALA A 7 1.65 -16.96 -12.51
N ASN A 8 2.89 -16.58 -12.77
CA ASN A 8 4.05 -17.48 -12.74
C ASN A 8 5.13 -17.04 -11.75
N ASN A 9 5.15 -15.76 -11.38
CA ASN A 9 6.14 -15.19 -10.47
C ASN A 9 5.50 -14.81 -9.13
N GLN A 10 6.31 -14.77 -8.08
CA GLN A 10 5.87 -14.26 -6.76
C GLN A 10 5.65 -12.73 -6.81
N TYR A 11 6.58 -12.00 -7.43
CA TYR A 11 6.56 -10.55 -7.66
C TYR A 11 6.46 -10.24 -9.16
N LEU A 12 6.30 -8.97 -9.54
CA LEU A 12 6.00 -8.59 -10.92
C LEU A 12 7.06 -9.06 -11.93
N THR A 13 8.33 -9.04 -11.54
CA THR A 13 9.45 -9.37 -12.44
C THR A 13 10.27 -10.59 -12.00
N GLY A 14 9.78 -11.39 -11.05
CA GLY A 14 10.47 -12.61 -10.58
C GLY A 14 10.14 -12.98 -9.14
N ASP A 15 11.06 -13.66 -8.46
CA ASP A 15 10.87 -14.18 -7.10
C ASP A 15 11.32 -13.23 -5.99
N SER A 16 11.66 -11.99 -6.33
CA SER A 16 12.05 -10.96 -5.36
C SER A 16 11.46 -9.61 -5.75
N PRO A 17 11.07 -8.77 -4.78
CA PRO A 17 10.47 -7.48 -5.06
C PRO A 17 11.48 -6.56 -5.74
N THR A 18 11.00 -5.77 -6.70
CA THR A 18 11.80 -4.76 -7.38
C THR A 18 11.10 -3.40 -7.32
N VAL A 19 11.73 -2.38 -7.92
CA VAL A 19 11.09 -1.06 -8.10
C VAL A 19 9.79 -1.14 -8.91
N ALA A 20 9.62 -2.16 -9.76
CA ALA A 20 8.36 -2.38 -10.48
C ALA A 20 7.22 -2.68 -9.50
N ASP A 21 7.47 -3.53 -8.50
CA ASP A 21 6.50 -3.86 -7.46
C ASP A 21 6.16 -2.63 -6.61
N MET A 22 7.17 -1.85 -6.23
CA MET A 22 6.96 -0.61 -5.47
C MET A 22 6.09 0.38 -6.25
N ALA A 23 6.39 0.60 -7.52
CA ALA A 23 5.66 1.52 -8.39
C ALA A 23 4.20 1.09 -8.59
N ALA A 24 3.94 -0.20 -8.75
CA ALA A 24 2.58 -0.71 -8.86
C ALA A 24 1.83 -0.73 -7.51
N TYR A 25 2.53 -1.04 -6.42
CA TYR A 25 1.92 -1.21 -5.11
C TYR A 25 1.43 0.11 -4.54
N VAL A 26 2.16 1.21 -4.74
CA VAL A 26 1.68 2.52 -4.28
C VAL A 26 0.36 2.91 -4.93
N GLU A 27 0.05 2.42 -6.14
CA GLU A 27 -1.22 2.68 -6.83
C GLU A 27 -2.33 1.72 -6.40
N LEU A 28 -2.04 0.42 -6.29
CA LEU A 28 -3.04 -0.62 -6.02
C LEU A 28 -3.25 -0.87 -4.52
N GLY A 29 -2.18 -0.90 -3.74
CA GLY A 29 -2.20 -1.19 -2.31
C GLY A 29 -3.11 -0.22 -1.56
N GLN A 30 -3.05 1.08 -1.88
CA GLN A 30 -3.88 2.10 -1.23
C GLN A 30 -5.39 1.86 -1.36
N LEU A 31 -5.85 1.13 -2.39
CA LEU A 31 -7.27 0.92 -2.68
C LEU A 31 -7.92 -0.16 -1.80
N LYS A 32 -7.09 -0.95 -1.10
CA LYS A 32 -7.55 -2.06 -0.26
C LYS A 32 -8.40 -1.57 0.91
N LYS A 33 -9.18 -2.50 1.47
CA LYS A 33 -10.12 -2.25 2.58
C LYS A 33 -9.46 -1.70 3.85
N GLU A 34 -8.22 -2.08 4.13
CA GLU A 34 -7.46 -1.57 5.28
C GLU A 34 -7.06 -0.09 5.16
N PHE A 35 -7.17 0.48 3.96
CA PHE A 35 -6.87 1.87 3.64
C PHE A 35 -8.15 2.55 3.13
N THR A 36 -8.27 2.84 1.83
CA THR A 36 -9.38 3.65 1.30
C THR A 36 -10.68 2.89 1.05
N ASN A 37 -10.64 1.55 0.98
CA ASN A 37 -11.79 0.69 0.71
C ASN A 37 -12.53 1.03 -0.60
N THR A 38 -11.80 1.48 -1.63
CA THR A 38 -12.38 1.93 -2.90
C THR A 38 -12.40 0.87 -3.99
N PHE A 39 -11.72 -0.27 -3.79
CA PHE A 39 -11.72 -1.37 -4.75
C PHE A 39 -11.68 -2.73 -4.06
N ASP A 40 -12.47 -3.69 -4.56
CA ASP A 40 -12.45 -5.08 -4.11
C ASP A 40 -11.62 -5.95 -5.07
N TYR A 41 -10.53 -6.51 -4.55
CA TYR A 41 -9.63 -7.40 -5.31
C TYR A 41 -10.04 -8.88 -5.23
N SER A 42 -11.18 -9.23 -4.65
CA SER A 42 -11.61 -10.61 -4.42
C SER A 42 -11.61 -11.49 -5.69
N GLU A 43 -11.88 -10.91 -6.86
CA GLU A 43 -11.86 -11.63 -8.14
C GLU A 43 -10.44 -11.85 -8.73
N PHE A 44 -9.41 -11.24 -8.14
CA PHE A 44 -8.04 -11.23 -8.68
C PHE A 44 -7.06 -11.95 -7.74
N SER A 45 -7.18 -13.27 -7.61
CA SER A 45 -6.42 -14.07 -6.65
C SER A 45 -4.90 -13.85 -6.66
N ASN A 46 -4.27 -13.77 -7.85
CA ASN A 46 -2.83 -13.53 -7.97
C ASN A 46 -2.42 -12.11 -7.54
N VAL A 47 -3.28 -11.13 -7.81
CA VAL A 47 -3.08 -9.74 -7.37
C VAL A 47 -3.25 -9.65 -5.86
N SER A 48 -4.30 -10.25 -5.30
CA SER A 48 -4.53 -10.30 -3.85
C SER A 48 -3.37 -10.94 -3.10
N ARG A 49 -2.87 -12.09 -3.58
CA ARG A 49 -1.66 -12.73 -3.03
C ARG A 49 -0.46 -11.77 -3.04
N TRP A 50 -0.20 -11.13 -4.18
CA TRP A 50 0.93 -10.19 -4.31
C TRP A 50 0.76 -8.96 -3.41
N LEU A 51 -0.45 -8.40 -3.31
CA LEU A 51 -0.75 -7.30 -2.40
C LEU A 51 -0.45 -7.69 -0.95
N ASP A 52 -0.80 -8.91 -0.54
CA ASP A 52 -0.51 -9.42 0.80
C ASP A 52 1.00 -9.65 1.01
N ASP A 53 1.73 -10.11 0.00
CA ASP A 53 3.18 -10.24 0.06
C ASP A 53 3.89 -8.89 0.20
N MET A 54 3.41 -7.85 -0.48
CA MET A 54 3.95 -6.50 -0.38
C MET A 54 3.77 -5.87 1.01
N THR A 55 2.76 -6.28 1.78
CA THR A 55 2.58 -5.83 3.18
C THR A 55 3.71 -6.26 4.11
N LYS A 56 4.49 -7.27 3.72
CA LYS A 56 5.56 -7.86 4.56
C LYS A 56 6.90 -7.13 4.40
N LEU A 57 6.99 -6.18 3.47
CA LEU A 57 8.23 -5.46 3.20
C LEU A 57 8.54 -4.48 4.34
N ASP A 58 9.83 -4.34 4.65
CA ASP A 58 10.26 -3.43 5.71
C ASP A 58 9.85 -1.98 5.38
N GLY A 59 9.41 -1.25 6.41
CA GLY A 59 8.88 0.10 6.26
C GLY A 59 7.51 0.21 5.59
N HIS A 60 6.83 -0.89 5.24
CA HIS A 60 5.50 -0.87 4.65
C HIS A 60 4.50 -0.09 5.51
N ASP A 61 4.35 -0.46 6.77
CA ASP A 61 3.37 0.14 7.68
C ASP A 61 3.67 1.61 7.97
N ASP A 62 4.96 1.96 8.10
CA ASP A 62 5.38 3.35 8.29
C ASP A 62 5.02 4.20 7.06
N SER A 63 5.24 3.67 5.85
CA SER A 63 4.92 4.36 4.59
C SER A 63 3.41 4.53 4.37
N HIS A 64 2.59 3.60 4.89
CA HIS A 64 1.13 3.62 4.71
C HIS A 64 0.37 4.16 5.92
N LEU A 65 1.06 4.68 6.95
CA LEU A 65 0.44 5.22 8.16
C LEU A 65 -0.64 6.26 7.85
N VAL A 66 -0.33 7.21 6.97
CA VAL A 66 -1.28 8.28 6.58
C VAL A 66 -2.55 7.67 5.98
N LEU A 67 -2.42 6.73 5.04
CA LEU A 67 -3.57 6.07 4.41
C LEU A 67 -4.41 5.28 5.40
N LYS A 68 -3.76 4.60 6.36
CA LYS A 68 -4.44 3.88 7.44
C LYS A 68 -5.24 4.83 8.35
N GLU A 69 -4.69 6.00 8.64
CA GLU A 69 -5.35 7.04 9.43
C GLU A 69 -6.52 7.70 8.66
N LEU A 70 -6.35 7.92 7.35
CA LEU A 70 -7.42 8.39 6.46
C LEU A 70 -8.57 7.38 6.35
N GLY A 71 -8.26 6.08 6.38
CA GLY A 71 -9.24 4.98 6.36
C GLY A 71 -10.24 5.04 5.20
N ASP A 72 -11.40 4.41 5.41
CA ASP A 72 -12.43 4.24 4.38
C ASP A 72 -12.94 5.60 3.84
N ILE A 73 -12.79 5.80 2.54
CA ILE A 73 -13.28 6.96 1.78
C ILE A 73 -14.23 6.55 0.65
N SER A 74 -14.70 5.31 0.65
CA SER A 74 -15.61 4.76 -0.37
C SER A 74 -16.93 5.52 -0.48
N GLN A 75 -17.34 6.20 0.61
CA GLN A 75 -18.58 6.95 0.69
C GLN A 75 -18.40 8.47 0.54
N GLY A 76 -17.16 8.97 0.45
CA GLY A 76 -16.89 10.39 0.37
C GLY A 76 -15.49 10.77 0.85
N ALA A 77 -15.09 12.00 0.55
CA ALA A 77 -13.82 12.55 1.01
C ALA A 77 -13.79 12.65 2.55
N PRO A 78 -12.62 12.44 3.18
CA PRO A 78 -12.47 12.60 4.61
C PRO A 78 -12.47 14.09 5.00
N GLU A 79 -12.88 14.39 6.23
CA GLU A 79 -12.84 15.75 6.79
C GLU A 79 -11.41 16.30 6.82
N MET A 80 -11.29 17.62 6.69
CA MET A 80 -9.99 18.27 6.59
C MET A 80 -9.11 18.04 7.83
N GLU A 81 -9.72 18.03 9.02
CA GLU A 81 -9.05 17.77 10.29
C GLU A 81 -8.45 16.35 10.33
N ARG A 82 -9.13 15.36 9.73
CA ARG A 82 -8.62 13.99 9.64
C ARG A 82 -7.39 13.92 8.74
N ILE A 83 -7.44 14.60 7.59
CA ILE A 83 -6.30 14.69 6.67
C ILE A 83 -5.11 15.35 7.35
N MET A 84 -5.32 16.48 8.04
CA MET A 84 -4.27 17.17 8.79
C MET A 84 -3.66 16.27 9.88
N GLY A 85 -4.50 15.61 10.67
CA GLY A 85 -4.05 14.71 11.73
C GLY A 85 -3.24 13.52 11.19
N ALA A 86 -3.69 12.91 10.10
CA ALA A 86 -2.97 11.82 9.44
C ALA A 86 -1.58 12.27 8.95
N ASN A 87 -1.50 13.43 8.29
CA ASN A 87 -0.24 13.98 7.80
C ASN A 87 0.74 14.33 8.94
N MET A 88 0.24 14.87 10.06
CA MET A 88 1.07 15.15 11.24
C MET A 88 1.69 13.87 11.83
N LYS A 89 0.89 12.80 11.96
CA LYS A 89 1.42 11.49 12.39
C LYS A 89 2.43 10.93 11.38
N GLY A 90 2.17 11.11 10.09
CA GLY A 90 3.08 10.72 9.01
C GLY A 90 4.45 11.38 9.10
N ILE A 91 4.51 12.70 9.36
CA ILE A 91 5.81 13.38 9.49
C ILE A 91 6.53 13.00 10.78
N GLU A 92 5.80 12.73 11.87
CA GLU A 92 6.39 12.25 13.13
C GLU A 92 7.10 10.91 12.96
N ILE A 93 6.49 9.94 12.26
CA ILE A 93 7.12 8.63 12.04
C ILE A 93 8.37 8.74 11.15
N VAL A 94 8.32 9.58 10.11
CA VAL A 94 9.47 9.82 9.22
C VAL A 94 10.63 10.43 10.01
N ASN A 95 10.38 11.47 10.81
CA ASN A 95 11.40 12.11 11.63
C ASN A 95 12.03 11.13 12.63
N LYS A 96 11.21 10.27 13.25
CA LYS A 96 11.69 9.23 14.16
C LYS A 96 12.64 8.26 13.44
N LYS A 97 12.25 7.76 12.27
CA LYS A 97 13.10 6.84 11.48
C LYS A 97 14.42 7.46 11.08
N ILE A 98 14.42 8.72 10.64
CA ILE A 98 15.64 9.44 10.30
C ILE A 98 16.59 9.57 11.50
N ALA A 99 16.05 9.78 12.71
CA ALA A 99 16.85 9.88 13.93
C ALA A 99 17.43 8.53 14.41
N GLU A 100 16.88 7.41 13.95
CA GLU A 100 17.32 6.04 14.28
C GLU A 100 18.37 5.48 13.28
N MET A 101 18.63 6.18 12.18
CA MET A 101 19.64 5.83 11.15
C MET A 101 21.04 6.29 11.53
#